data_AF-A0A1G4SIK9-F1
#
_entry.id   AF-A0A1G4SIK9-F1
#
_cell.length_a   1.000
_cell.length_b   1.000
_cell.length_c   1.000
_cell.angle_alpha   90.00
_cell.angle_beta   90.00
_cell.angle_gamma   90.00
#
_symmetry.space_group_name_H-M   'P 1'
#
loop_
_entity.id
_entity.type
_entity.pdbx_description
1 polymer ?
#
loop_
_entity_poly.entity_id
_entity_poly.type
_entity_poly.pdbx_seq_one_letter_code
_entity_poly.pdbx_strand_id
1 'polypeptide(L)'
;MKRVHKTTEPFRLEGTGERASTQQLLIHGFTGSPSEFRRLGYDLNDLGYTVNAVLLPGHGTTPEDMIRIGRGGNGYTKIYPVFWRGLIRSGHGNRRSWKFRHRL
;
A
#
# COMPACT_ATOMS: atom_id res chain seq x y z
N MET A 1 -15.67 0.68 16.96
CA MET A 1 -15.35 1.31 15.65
C MET A 1 -16.27 0.72 14.59
N LYS A 2 -16.96 1.53 13.77
CA LYS A 2 -17.93 1.03 12.78
C LYS A 2 -17.16 0.45 11.58
N ARG A 3 -17.28 -0.87 11.36
CA ARG A 3 -16.65 -1.55 10.20
C ARG A 3 -17.49 -1.25 8.96
N VAL A 4 -16.93 -0.45 8.04
CA VAL A 4 -17.61 0.03 6.83
C VAL A 4 -17.04 -0.69 5.61
N HIS A 5 -17.92 -1.29 4.80
CA HIS A 5 -17.59 -1.97 3.56
C HIS A 5 -17.80 -1.05 2.36
N LYS A 6 -16.82 -0.18 2.08
CA LYS A 6 -16.75 0.53 0.81
C LYS A 6 -15.90 -0.28 -0.18
N THR A 7 -16.38 -0.39 -1.42
CA THR A 7 -15.95 -1.40 -2.40
C THR A 7 -14.61 -1.12 -3.07
N THR A 8 -14.14 0.13 -3.14
CA THR A 8 -12.86 0.46 -3.81
C THR A 8 -11.98 1.43 -3.05
N GLU A 9 -12.51 2.09 -2.02
CA GLU A 9 -11.76 3.11 -1.30
C GLU A 9 -10.57 2.50 -0.54
N PRO A 10 -9.37 3.12 -0.64
CA PRO A 10 -8.26 2.77 0.23
C PRO A 10 -8.63 3.01 1.69
N PHE A 11 -7.97 2.30 2.60
CA PHE A 11 -8.23 2.48 4.02
C PHE A 11 -6.98 2.33 4.86
N ARG A 12 -7.01 3.01 6.02
CA ARG A 12 -5.98 2.94 7.05
C ARG A 12 -6.63 2.65 8.39
N LEU A 13 -6.02 1.75 9.15
CA LEU A 13 -6.39 1.42 10.52
C LEU A 13 -5.16 1.67 11.40
N GLU A 14 -5.27 2.56 12.39
CA GLU A 14 -4.19 2.79 13.35
C GLU A 14 -4.06 1.59 14.29
N GLY A 15 -2.82 1.11 14.47
CA GLY A 15 -2.51 0.02 15.39
C GLY A 15 -2.50 0.48 16.85
N THR A 16 -2.38 -0.47 17.76
CA THR A 16 -2.39 -0.25 19.20
C THR A 16 -1.34 -1.09 19.92
N GLY A 17 -0.86 -0.61 21.07
CA GLY A 17 0.13 -1.32 21.88
C GLY A 17 1.50 -1.43 21.20
N GLU A 18 2.29 -2.43 21.60
CA GLU A 18 3.68 -2.58 21.15
C GLU A 18 3.83 -2.79 19.64
N ARG A 19 2.79 -3.30 18.97
CA ARG A 19 2.78 -3.61 17.54
C ARG A 19 2.37 -2.44 16.66
N ALA A 20 1.92 -1.32 17.24
CA ALA A 20 1.44 -0.15 16.48
C ALA A 20 2.51 0.43 15.54
N SER A 21 3.78 0.33 15.93
CA SER A 21 4.93 0.78 15.14
C SER A 21 5.19 -0.07 13.90
N THR A 22 4.67 -1.30 13.85
CA THR A 22 4.84 -2.22 12.72
C THR A 22 3.68 -2.04 11.73
N GLN A 23 4.02 -1.60 10.53
CA GLN A 23 3.07 -1.24 9.47
C GLN A 23 2.87 -2.41 8.49
N GLN A 24 1.61 -2.76 8.23
CA GLN A 24 1.22 -3.75 7.21
C GLN A 24 0.71 -3.02 5.98
N LEU A 25 1.31 -3.29 4.82
CA LEU A 25 0.90 -2.73 3.53
C LEU A 25 0.22 -3.82 2.70
N LEU A 26 -1.06 -3.62 2.39
CA LEU A 26 -1.87 -4.56 1.62
C LEU A 26 -2.05 -4.02 0.20
N ILE A 27 -1.63 -4.82 -0.79
CA ILE A 27 -1.60 -4.48 -2.21
C ILE A 27 -2.40 -5.53 -2.97
N HIS A 28 -3.42 -5.10 -3.71
CA HIS A 28 -4.27 -6.00 -4.48
C HIS A 28 -3.65 -6.36 -5.83
N GLY A 29 -4.15 -7.43 -6.45
CA GLY A 29 -3.71 -7.87 -7.77
C GLY A 29 -4.37 -7.10 -8.92
N PHE A 30 -4.07 -7.53 -10.15
CA PHE A 30 -4.73 -7.03 -11.37
C PHE A 30 -6.24 -7.24 -11.27
N THR A 31 -7.03 -6.22 -11.63
CA THR A 31 -8.50 -6.15 -11.46
C THR A 31 -9.02 -6.18 -10.02
N GLY A 32 -8.14 -6.33 -9.03
CA GLY A 32 -8.51 -6.34 -7.61
C GLY A 32 -8.78 -4.94 -7.05
N SER A 33 -9.15 -4.88 -5.77
CA SER A 33 -9.37 -3.62 -5.07
C SER A 33 -9.03 -3.73 -3.57
N PRO A 34 -8.85 -2.60 -2.86
CA PRO A 34 -8.65 -2.61 -1.41
C PRO A 34 -9.74 -3.34 -0.62
N SER A 35 -10.95 -3.48 -1.17
CA SER A 35 -12.06 -4.12 -0.45
C SER A 35 -11.80 -5.59 -0.08
N GLU A 36 -11.00 -6.28 -0.89
CA GLU A 36 -10.60 -7.69 -0.67
C GLU A 36 -9.88 -7.84 0.67
N PHE A 37 -9.21 -6.79 1.13
CA PHE A 37 -8.45 -6.77 2.37
C PHE A 37 -9.24 -6.35 3.60
N ARG A 38 -10.54 -6.04 3.52
CA ARG A 38 -11.26 -5.51 4.68
C ARG A 38 -11.22 -6.46 5.87
N ARG A 39 -11.48 -7.75 5.63
CA ARG A 39 -11.45 -8.77 6.69
C ARG A 39 -10.05 -8.96 7.25
N LEU A 40 -9.08 -9.23 6.37
CA LEU A 40 -7.67 -9.39 6.77
C LEU A 40 -7.12 -8.17 7.51
N GLY A 41 -7.47 -6.97 7.05
CA GLY A 41 -7.03 -5.72 7.66
C GLY A 41 -7.60 -5.53 9.06
N TYR A 42 -8.85 -5.94 9.30
CA TYR A 42 -9.40 -5.96 10.65
C TYR A 42 -8.71 -6.98 11.54
N ASP A 43 -8.48 -8.20 11.05
CA ASP A 43 -7.81 -9.25 11.82
C ASP A 43 -6.39 -8.82 12.23
N LEU A 44 -5.65 -8.19 11.32
CA LEU A 44 -4.31 -7.62 11.61
C LEU A 44 -4.38 -6.43 12.57
N ASN A 45 -5.38 -5.57 12.44
CA ASN A 45 -5.53 -4.42 13.33
C ASN A 45 -5.96 -4.83 14.75
N ASP A 46 -6.82 -5.84 14.88
CA ASP A 46 -7.20 -6.44 16.16
C ASP A 46 -5.99 -7.06 16.88
N LEU A 47 -4.95 -7.48 16.13
CA LEU A 47 -3.66 -7.92 16.66
C LEU A 47 -2.71 -6.78 17.06
N GLY A 48 -3.11 -5.51 16.87
CA GLY A 48 -2.38 -4.30 17.25
C GLY A 48 -1.55 -3.66 16.13
N TYR A 49 -1.58 -4.18 14.90
CA TYR A 49 -0.82 -3.60 13.79
C TYR A 49 -1.49 -2.37 13.18
N THR A 50 -0.68 -1.43 12.70
CA THR A 50 -1.17 -0.39 11.80
C THR A 50 -1.26 -0.96 10.39
N VAL A 51 -2.41 -0.80 9.73
CA VAL A 51 -2.71 -1.43 8.44
C VAL A 51 -3.06 -0.38 7.39
N ASN A 52 -2.47 -0.49 6.21
CA ASN A 52 -2.74 0.37 5.06
C ASN A 52 -3.10 -0.50 3.84
N ALA A 53 -4.30 -0.36 3.31
CA ALA A 53 -4.72 -0.96 2.04
C ALA A 53 -4.82 0.13 0.97
N VAL A 54 -4.03 0.03 -0.08
CA VAL A 54 -3.88 1.06 -1.11
C VAL A 54 -4.62 0.69 -2.39
N LEU A 55 -5.21 1.70 -3.04
CA LEU A 55 -5.77 1.55 -4.38
C LEU A 55 -4.67 1.86 -5.41
N LEU A 56 -4.32 0.88 -6.24
CA LEU A 56 -3.28 1.08 -7.26
C LEU A 56 -3.77 2.06 -8.36
N PRO A 57 -2.87 2.87 -8.95
CA PRO A 57 -3.25 3.82 -10.00
C PRO A 57 -4.01 3.15 -11.16
N GLY A 58 -5.05 3.82 -11.63
CA GLY A 58 -5.92 3.32 -12.71
C GLY A 58 -6.93 2.23 -12.29
N HIS A 59 -6.89 1.73 -11.05
CA HIS A 59 -7.95 0.87 -10.51
C HIS A 59 -9.07 1.73 -9.91
N GLY A 60 -10.31 1.26 -10.03
CA GLY A 60 -11.49 2.02 -9.57
C GLY A 60 -11.82 3.27 -10.40
N THR A 61 -11.18 3.43 -11.58
CA THR A 61 -11.48 4.51 -12.55
C THR A 61 -12.02 3.92 -13.86
N THR A 62 -11.43 4.20 -15.03
CA THR A 62 -11.86 3.66 -16.34
C THR A 62 -10.84 2.67 -16.93
N PRO A 63 -11.25 1.79 -17.87
CA PRO A 63 -10.31 0.90 -18.56
C PRO A 63 -9.15 1.63 -19.26
N GLU A 64 -9.41 2.82 -19.82
CA GLU A 64 -8.40 3.65 -20.50
C GLU A 64 -7.30 4.11 -19.53
N ASP A 65 -7.67 4.44 -18.29
CA ASP A 65 -6.71 4.76 -17.24
C ASP A 65 -5.82 3.58 -16.87
N MET A 66 -6.43 2.39 -16.73
CA MET A 66 -5.69 1.15 -16.47
C MET A 66 -4.70 0.85 -17.60
N ILE A 67 -5.15 1.02 -18.84
CA ILE A 67 -4.33 0.86 -20.06
C ILE A 67 -3.20 1.91 -20.08
N ARG A 68 -3.48 3.18 -19.76
CA ARG A 68 -2.48 4.27 -19.72
C ARG A 68 -1.38 4.00 -18.70
N ILE A 69 -1.73 3.44 -17.53
CA ILE A 69 -0.77 3.06 -16.49
C ILE A 69 0.01 1.79 -16.90
N GLY A 70 -0.62 0.83 -17.59
CA GLY A 70 0.00 -0.43 -18.01
C GLY A 70 0.85 -0.37 -19.29
N ARG A 71 0.56 0.55 -20.23
CA ARG A 71 1.25 0.67 -21.54
C ARG A 71 2.52 1.51 -21.52
N GLY A 72 2.76 2.30 -20.47
CA GLY A 72 4.09 2.90 -20.26
C GLY A 72 5.02 1.79 -19.76
N GLY A 73 6.14 1.55 -20.47
CA GLY A 73 7.19 0.57 -20.11
C GLY A 73 7.94 0.88 -18.81
N ASN A 74 7.18 1.10 -17.73
CA ASN A 74 7.56 1.59 -16.43
C ASN A 74 6.39 1.53 -15.42
N GLY A 75 5.42 0.63 -15.64
CA GLY A 75 4.28 0.40 -14.74
C GLY A 75 4.70 0.10 -13.30
N TYR A 76 5.84 -0.58 -13.10
CA TYR A 76 6.45 -0.75 -11.78
C TYR A 76 7.22 0.51 -11.32
N THR A 77 7.89 1.24 -12.22
CA THR A 77 8.75 2.39 -11.88
C THR A 77 8.00 3.66 -11.47
N LYS A 78 6.70 3.79 -11.76
CA LYS A 78 5.86 4.93 -11.33
C LYS A 78 4.98 4.68 -10.10
N ILE A 79 4.90 3.46 -9.58
CA ILE A 79 4.16 3.14 -8.34
C ILE A 79 4.98 3.55 -7.09
N TYR A 80 6.31 3.57 -7.19
CA TYR A 80 7.19 3.81 -6.05
C TYR A 80 7.46 5.27 -5.62
N PRO A 81 7.42 6.33 -6.45
CA PRO A 81 7.92 7.64 -6.01
C PRO A 81 6.90 8.51 -5.24
N VAL A 82 5.59 8.30 -5.42
CA VAL A 82 4.56 9.11 -4.73
C VAL A 82 4.26 8.61 -3.31
N PHE A 83 4.30 7.30 -3.07
CA PHE A 83 4.06 6.72 -1.74
C PHE A 83 5.31 6.79 -0.84
N TRP A 84 6.51 6.64 -1.41
CA TRP A 84 7.77 6.52 -0.67
C TRP A 84 8.30 7.85 -0.09
N ARG A 85 7.96 9.01 -0.69
CA ARG A 85 8.39 10.33 -0.21
C ARG A 85 7.76 10.75 1.13
N GLY A 86 6.59 10.20 1.48
CA GLY A 86 5.90 10.48 2.75
C GLY A 86 6.39 9.62 3.92
N LEU A 87 6.72 8.36 3.67
CA LEU A 87 7.03 7.37 4.72
C LEU A 87 8.46 7.51 5.27
N ILE A 88 9.41 8.05 4.48
CA ILE A 88 10.82 8.18 4.90
C ILE A 88 11.10 9.41 5.78
N ARG A 89 10.27 10.46 5.73
CA ARG A 89 10.54 11.68 6.52
C ARG A 89 10.31 11.51 8.03
N SER A 90 9.70 10.41 8.48
CA SER A 90 9.51 10.11 9.90
C SER A 90 10.51 9.09 10.48
N GLY A 91 11.45 8.58 9.68
CA GLY A 91 12.45 7.60 10.14
C GLY A 91 13.85 8.21 10.24
N HIS A 92 14.32 8.53 11.44
CA HIS A 92 15.74 8.74 11.70
C HIS A 92 16.52 7.45 11.37
N GLY A 93 17.22 7.43 10.24
CA GLY A 93 18.05 6.31 9.81
C GLY A 93 19.05 6.71 8.72
N ASN A 94 20.33 6.44 8.97
CA ASN A 94 21.51 6.87 8.22
C ASN A 94 21.52 6.44 6.73
N ARG A 95 21.83 7.38 5.81
CA ARG A 95 21.72 7.25 4.34
C ARG A 95 22.80 6.40 3.64
N ARG A 96 23.43 5.40 4.27
CA ARG A 96 24.67 4.79 3.70
C ARG A 96 24.71 3.28 3.47
N SER A 97 23.61 2.54 3.43
CA SER A 97 23.69 1.08 3.21
C SER A 97 22.60 0.45 2.35
N TRP A 98 22.36 0.96 1.13
CA TRP A 98 21.56 0.22 0.15
C TRP A 98 22.18 0.35 -1.24
N LYS A 99 23.37 -0.22 -1.43
CA LYS A 99 23.86 -0.58 -2.76
C LYS A 99 23.35 -1.98 -3.08
N PHE A 100 22.22 -2.05 -3.78
CA PHE A 100 21.74 -3.26 -4.43
C PHE A 100 22.83 -3.74 -5.41
N ARG A 101 23.38 -4.93 -5.16
CA ARG A 101 24.30 -5.61 -6.07
C ARG A 101 23.47 -6.57 -6.92
N HIS A 102 23.15 -6.16 -8.15
CA HIS A 102 22.72 -7.09 -9.18
C HIS A 102 23.92 -7.90 -9.65
N ARG A 103 23.82 -9.22 -9.60
CA ARG A 103 24.64 -10.11 -10.43
C ARG A 103 23.73 -11.21 -10.95
N LEU A 104 23.68 -11.29 -12.28
CA LEU A 104 23.21 -12.44 -13.04
C LEU A 104 24.06 -13.67 -12.71
#